data_AF-R4T1J0-F1
#
_entry.id   AF-R4T1J0-F1
#
_cell.length_a   1.000
_cell.length_b   1.000
_cell.length_c   1.000
_cell.angle_alpha   90.00
_cell.angle_beta   90.00
_cell.angle_gamma   90.00
#
_symmetry.space_group_name_H-M   'P 1'
#
loop_
_entity.id
_entity.type
_entity.pdbx_description
1 polymer ?
#
loop_
_entity_poly.entity_id
_entity_poly.type
_entity_poly.pdbx_seq_one_letter_code
_entity_poly.pdbx_strand_id
1 'polypeptide(L)'
;MKKTKRGPLRFLVIARTAPGRHPHPMEVAVHPAGAASRVSISMGPHAVNAGGQVPLSAVLDESRTGLGPYWAEQFDEADLHWVVPYLVRLQTGEDVTDEIVAAYTARHGEAPAKMFQDRYGV
;
A
#
# COMPACT_ATOMS: atom_id res chain seq x y z
N MET A 1 -10.54 -30.09 -6.01
CA MET A 1 -10.57 -28.76 -6.66
C MET A 1 -9.14 -28.30 -6.89
N LYS A 2 -8.70 -28.11 -8.14
CA LYS A 2 -7.39 -27.52 -8.43
C LYS A 2 -7.41 -26.07 -7.92
N LYS A 3 -6.56 -25.74 -6.95
CA LYS A 3 -6.28 -24.34 -6.58
C LYS A 3 -5.72 -23.67 -7.84
N THR A 4 -6.53 -22.92 -8.56
CA THR A 4 -6.02 -21.98 -9.57
C THR A 4 -5.06 -21.07 -8.82
N LYS A 5 -3.75 -21.22 -9.03
CA LYS A 5 -2.75 -20.26 -8.56
C LYS A 5 -3.17 -18.92 -9.16
N ARG A 6 -3.80 -18.06 -8.36
CA ARG A 6 -4.07 -16.68 -8.75
C ARG A 6 -2.71 -16.08 -9.08
N GLY A 7 -2.57 -15.50 -10.27
CA GLY A 7 -1.31 -14.91 -10.71
C GLY A 7 -0.80 -13.84 -9.72
N PRO A 8 0.49 -13.50 -9.80
CA PRO A 8 1.07 -12.51 -8.91
C PRO A 8 0.34 -11.17 -9.04
N LEU A 9 0.11 -10.53 -7.90
CA LEU A 9 -0.52 -9.23 -7.80
C LEU A 9 0.50 -8.15 -8.14
N ARG A 10 0.07 -7.14 -8.90
CA ARG A 10 0.88 -5.98 -9.25
C ARG A 10 0.65 -4.86 -8.26
N PHE A 11 1.70 -4.41 -7.61
CA PHE A 11 1.70 -3.30 -6.66
C PHE A 11 2.43 -2.09 -7.21
N LEU A 12 1.96 -0.91 -6.80
CA LEU A 12 2.62 0.38 -6.94
C LEU A 12 3.34 0.69 -5.63
N VAL A 13 4.66 0.83 -5.65
CA VAL A 13 5.42 1.22 -4.46
C VAL A 13 5.23 2.72 -4.26
N ILE A 14 4.56 3.08 -3.16
CA ILE A 14 4.15 4.46 -2.85
C ILE A 14 5.00 5.10 -1.74
N ALA A 15 5.79 4.32 -1.02
CA ALA A 15 6.83 4.85 -0.14
C ALA A 15 7.99 3.87 0.02
N ARG A 16 9.19 4.44 0.18
CA ARG A 16 10.40 3.78 0.65
C ARG A 16 11.10 4.72 1.62
N THR A 17 11.18 4.34 2.89
CA THR A 17 11.93 5.11 3.88
C THR A 17 13.36 4.61 3.94
N ALA A 18 14.32 5.53 4.03
CA ALA A 18 15.70 5.19 4.32
C ALA A 18 15.85 4.81 5.81
N PRO A 19 16.90 4.06 6.19
CA PRO A 19 17.25 3.89 7.60
C PRO A 19 17.40 5.27 8.26
N GLY A 20 16.67 5.52 9.35
CA GLY A 20 16.55 6.84 9.95
C GLY A 20 16.35 6.78 11.47
N ARG A 21 15.49 7.67 11.99
CA ARG A 21 15.20 7.77 13.43
C ARG A 21 14.57 6.49 14.01
N HIS A 22 13.91 5.71 13.16
CA HIS A 22 13.49 4.33 13.42
C HIS A 22 14.43 3.38 12.66
N PRO A 23 14.93 2.30 13.30
CA PRO A 23 16.09 1.54 12.81
C PRO A 23 15.83 0.68 11.57
N HIS A 24 14.61 0.69 11.03
CA HIS A 24 14.16 -0.26 10.02
C HIS A 24 13.56 0.49 8.82
N PRO A 25 14.15 0.39 7.62
CA PRO A 25 13.54 0.95 6.43
C PRO A 25 12.18 0.30 6.19
N MET A 26 11.24 1.07 5.66
CA MET A 26 9.88 0.63 5.35
C MET A 26 9.60 0.80 3.87
N GLU A 27 8.97 -0.21 3.26
CA GLU A 27 8.39 -0.14 1.93
C GLU A 27 6.88 -0.33 2.02
N VAL A 28 6.13 0.60 1.45
CA VAL A 28 4.67 0.50 1.37
C VAL A 28 4.27 0.50 -0.10
N ALA A 29 3.44 -0.47 -0.48
CA ALA A 29 2.95 -0.62 -1.84
C ALA A 29 1.46 -0.93 -1.87
N VAL A 30 0.76 -0.43 -2.89
CA VAL A 30 -0.69 -0.61 -3.07
C VAL A 30 -0.96 -1.43 -4.32
N HIS A 31 -1.76 -2.48 -4.18
CA HIS A 31 -2.38 -3.19 -5.28
C HIS A 31 -3.78 -2.59 -5.52
N PRO A 32 -3.96 -1.75 -6.55
CA PRO A 32 -5.26 -1.17 -6.86
C PRO A 32 -6.16 -2.22 -7.53
N ALA A 33 -7.29 -2.51 -6.89
CA ALA A 33 -8.33 -3.43 -7.36
C ALA A 33 -9.71 -3.08 -6.77
N GLY A 34 -10.01 -1.78 -6.66
CA GLY A 34 -11.22 -1.28 -6.02
C GLY A 34 -11.38 -1.79 -4.58
N ALA A 35 -12.56 -2.24 -4.20
CA ALA A 35 -12.83 -2.82 -2.87
C ALA A 35 -11.97 -4.08 -2.54
N ALA A 36 -11.36 -4.72 -3.54
CA ALA A 36 -10.44 -5.85 -3.37
C ALA A 36 -8.96 -5.41 -3.29
N SER A 37 -8.69 -4.10 -3.24
CA SER A 37 -7.35 -3.54 -3.12
C SER A 37 -6.64 -4.07 -1.87
N ARG A 38 -5.32 -4.12 -1.95
CA ARG A 38 -4.45 -4.62 -0.87
C ARG A 38 -3.26 -3.69 -0.68
N VAL A 39 -2.77 -3.60 0.54
CA VAL A 39 -1.55 -2.88 0.87
C VAL A 39 -0.51 -3.90 1.30
N SER A 40 0.69 -3.81 0.72
CA SER A 40 1.88 -4.54 1.17
C SER A 40 2.75 -3.59 1.96
N ILE A 41 3.14 -4.02 3.16
CA ILE A 41 3.98 -3.25 4.06
C ILE A 41 5.14 -4.14 4.46
N SER A 42 6.35 -3.70 4.16
CA SER A 42 7.58 -4.37 4.57
C SER A 42 8.33 -3.46 5.52
N MET A 43 8.60 -3.93 6.74
CA MET A 43 9.40 -3.23 7.74
C MET A 43 10.68 -4.02 8.02
N GLY A 44 11.81 -3.34 8.01
CA GLY A 44 13.12 -3.94 8.23
C GLY A 44 13.85 -4.29 6.93
N PRO A 45 14.96 -5.05 7.00
CA PRO A 45 15.64 -5.54 5.81
C PRO A 45 14.63 -6.24 4.89
N HIS A 46 14.65 -5.94 3.59
CA HIS A 46 13.66 -6.41 2.60
C HIS A 46 13.34 -7.92 2.67
N ALA A 47 14.24 -8.74 3.22
CA ALA A 47 14.05 -10.18 3.39
C ALA A 47 12.98 -10.60 4.42
N VAL A 48 12.58 -9.74 5.37
CA VAL A 48 11.74 -10.16 6.52
C VAL A 48 10.24 -9.94 6.30
N ASN A 49 9.84 -8.98 5.45
CA ASN A 49 8.45 -8.63 5.12
C ASN A 49 7.51 -8.64 6.34
N ALA A 50 7.97 -8.08 7.46
CA ALA A 50 7.31 -8.23 8.77
C ALA A 50 5.91 -7.58 8.85
N GLY A 51 5.56 -6.68 7.92
CA GLY A 51 4.22 -6.08 7.82
C GLY A 51 3.23 -6.84 6.94
N GLY A 52 3.71 -7.71 6.04
CA GLY A 52 2.90 -8.59 5.19
C GLY A 52 1.99 -7.87 4.18
N GLN A 53 0.93 -8.56 3.77
CA GLN A 53 -0.07 -8.07 2.84
C GLN A 53 -1.46 -8.04 3.52
N VAL A 54 -2.06 -6.86 3.61
CA VAL A 54 -3.35 -6.64 4.26
C VAL A 54 -4.42 -6.17 3.27
N PRO A 55 -5.71 -6.52 3.48
CA PRO A 55 -6.81 -5.89 2.74
C PRO A 55 -6.83 -4.37 2.98
N LEU A 56 -7.17 -3.59 1.95
CA LEU A 56 -7.31 -2.13 2.08
C LEU A 56 -8.32 -1.75 3.17
N SER A 57 -9.39 -2.53 3.34
CA SER A 57 -10.39 -2.33 4.37
C SER A 57 -9.84 -2.41 5.80
N ALA A 58 -8.71 -3.07 6.01
CA ALA A 58 -8.05 -3.14 7.32
C ALA A 58 -7.11 -1.96 7.57
N VAL A 59 -6.79 -1.17 6.53
CA VAL A 59 -5.97 0.04 6.60
C VAL A 59 -6.80 1.27 6.93
N LEU A 60 -8.07 1.27 6.52
CA LEU A 60 -9.00 2.35 6.78
C LEU A 60 -9.68 2.19 8.15
N ASP A 61 -10.26 3.28 8.63
CA ASP A 61 -11.09 3.28 9.84
C ASP A 61 -12.40 2.50 9.65
N GLU A 62 -13.15 2.28 10.74
CA GLU A 62 -14.42 1.54 10.69
C GLU A 62 -15.43 2.16 9.72
N SER A 63 -15.42 3.49 9.60
CA SER A 63 -16.29 4.23 8.66
C SER A 63 -15.82 4.17 7.21
N ARG A 64 -14.57 3.72 6.97
CA ARG A 64 -13.87 3.72 5.68
C ARG A 64 -13.79 5.08 5.02
N THR A 65 -13.74 6.15 5.81
CA THR A 65 -13.62 7.54 5.32
C THR A 65 -12.23 8.12 5.56
N GLY A 66 -11.37 7.40 6.29
CA GLY A 66 -10.01 7.83 6.55
C GLY A 66 -9.10 6.68 6.96
N LEU A 67 -7.90 7.04 7.39
CA LEU A 67 -6.89 6.12 7.88
C LEU A 67 -7.30 5.55 9.25
N GLY A 68 -7.17 4.24 9.43
CA GLY A 68 -7.38 3.61 10.73
C GLY A 68 -6.28 3.99 11.73
N PRO A 69 -6.59 4.18 13.02
CA PRO A 69 -5.63 4.68 14.02
C PRO A 69 -4.43 3.75 14.20
N TYR A 70 -4.60 2.44 13.97
CA TYR A 70 -3.52 1.46 14.01
C TYR A 70 -2.38 1.74 13.01
N TRP A 71 -2.70 2.41 11.89
CA TRP A 71 -1.76 2.68 10.80
C TRP A 71 -1.21 4.11 10.81
N ALA A 72 -1.66 4.94 11.75
CA ALA A 72 -1.32 6.36 11.77
C ALA A 72 0.18 6.61 11.86
N GLU A 73 0.88 5.88 12.75
CA GLU A 73 2.32 6.02 12.96
C GLU A 73 3.11 5.63 11.69
N GLN A 74 2.80 4.50 11.07
CA GLN A 74 3.48 4.08 9.85
C GLN A 74 3.22 5.04 8.68
N PHE A 75 1.99 5.57 8.56
CA PHE A 75 1.69 6.54 7.50
C PHE A 75 2.36 7.89 7.72
N ASP A 76 2.52 8.32 8.97
CA ASP A 76 3.29 9.53 9.31
C ASP A 76 4.78 9.32 8.99
N GLU A 77 5.36 8.20 9.43
CA GLU A 77 6.76 7.87 9.19
C GLU A 77 7.13 7.79 7.69
N ALA A 78 6.20 7.31 6.85
CA ALA A 78 6.41 7.20 5.41
C ALA A 78 5.87 8.36 4.59
N ASP A 79 5.39 9.44 5.23
CA ASP A 79 4.77 10.59 4.57
C ASP A 79 3.69 10.16 3.56
N LEU A 80 2.77 9.28 4.01
CA LEU A 80 1.74 8.66 3.16
C LEU A 80 0.36 9.29 3.30
N HIS A 81 0.20 10.34 4.11
CA HIS A 81 -1.10 10.98 4.29
C HIS A 81 -1.71 11.53 2.98
N TRP A 82 -0.87 11.86 2.00
CA TRP A 82 -1.32 12.30 0.67
C TRP A 82 -2.10 11.22 -0.09
N VAL A 83 -1.84 9.92 0.16
CA VAL A 83 -2.48 8.84 -0.60
C VAL A 83 -3.86 8.46 -0.02
N VAL A 84 -4.13 8.81 1.23
CA VAL A 84 -5.35 8.40 1.97
C VAL A 84 -6.65 8.73 1.23
N PRO A 85 -6.84 9.93 0.64
CA PRO A 85 -8.05 10.22 -0.12
C PRO A 85 -8.29 9.26 -1.30
N TYR A 86 -7.22 8.82 -1.96
CA TYR A 86 -7.32 7.85 -3.06
C TYR A 86 -7.59 6.44 -2.55
N LEU A 87 -7.06 6.07 -1.38
CA LEU A 87 -7.34 4.80 -0.73
C LEU A 87 -8.83 4.68 -0.37
N VAL A 88 -9.43 5.74 0.16
CA VAL A 88 -10.88 5.79 0.44
C VAL A 88 -11.69 5.58 -0.85
N ARG A 89 -11.32 6.25 -1.95
CA ARG A 89 -11.97 6.09 -3.26
C ARG A 89 -11.75 4.69 -3.87
N LEU A 90 -10.55 4.12 -3.75
CA LEU A 90 -10.34 2.72 -4.12
C LEU A 90 -11.27 1.80 -3.34
N GLN A 91 -11.44 2.03 -2.03
CA GLN A 91 -12.29 1.18 -1.19
C GLN A 91 -13.78 1.22 -1.57
N THR A 92 -14.27 2.33 -2.16
CA THR A 92 -15.63 2.44 -2.71
C THR A 92 -15.77 1.78 -4.08
N GLY A 93 -14.66 1.35 -4.69
CA GLY A 93 -14.62 0.67 -5.99
C GLY A 93 -14.26 1.58 -7.16
N GLU A 94 -13.91 2.85 -6.92
CA GLU A 94 -13.42 3.74 -7.97
C GLU A 94 -12.06 3.28 -8.50
N ASP A 95 -11.83 3.44 -9.80
CA ASP A 95 -10.51 3.23 -10.41
C ASP A 95 -9.74 4.55 -10.45
N VAL A 96 -8.95 4.78 -9.40
CA VAL A 96 -8.12 5.99 -9.24
C VAL A 96 -6.64 5.68 -9.42
N THR A 97 -6.32 4.58 -10.10
CA THR A 97 -4.93 4.10 -10.27
C THR A 97 -4.05 5.15 -10.92
N ASP A 98 -4.50 5.76 -12.02
CA ASP A 98 -3.73 6.77 -12.75
C ASP A 98 -3.59 8.07 -11.96
N GLU A 99 -4.59 8.41 -11.13
CA GLU A 99 -4.51 9.57 -10.24
C GLU A 99 -3.45 9.38 -9.15
N ILE A 100 -3.37 8.18 -8.56
CA ILE A 100 -2.32 7.83 -7.58
C ILE A 100 -0.94 7.94 -8.24
N VAL A 101 -0.79 7.41 -9.46
CA VAL A 101 0.46 7.49 -10.22
C VAL A 101 0.84 8.95 -10.51
N ALA A 102 -0.11 9.78 -10.92
CA ALA A 102 0.10 11.19 -11.19
C ALA A 102 0.49 11.97 -9.92
N ALA A 103 -0.21 11.74 -8.80
CA ALA A 103 0.09 12.37 -7.52
C ALA A 103 1.49 11.97 -7.00
N TYR A 104 1.83 10.68 -7.09
CA TYR A 104 3.18 10.20 -6.76
C TYR A 104 4.24 10.88 -7.64
N THR A 105 4.02 10.91 -8.96
CA THR A 105 4.97 11.50 -9.92
C THR A 105 5.16 12.99 -9.68
N ALA A 106 4.08 13.72 -9.37
CA ALA A 106 4.17 15.13 -9.02
C ALA A 106 4.98 15.38 -7.74
N ARG A 107 4.94 14.45 -6.78
CA ARG A 107 5.64 14.56 -5.50
C ARG A 107 7.10 14.12 -5.55
N HIS A 108 7.41 13.10 -6.35
CA HIS A 108 8.72 12.44 -6.37
C HIS A 108 9.53 12.66 -7.66
N GLY A 109 8.92 13.25 -8.69
CA GLY A 109 9.57 13.51 -9.99
C GLY A 109 9.68 12.28 -10.90
N GLU A 110 9.28 11.10 -10.43
CA GLU A 110 9.30 9.85 -11.17
C GLU A 110 8.05 9.01 -10.88
N ALA A 111 7.72 8.09 -11.79
CA ALA A 111 6.60 7.18 -11.60
C ALA A 111 6.90 6.14 -10.50
N PRO A 112 5.88 5.68 -9.75
CA PRO A 112 6.09 4.68 -8.71
C PRO A 112 6.62 3.38 -9.31
N ALA A 113 7.60 2.77 -8.63
CA ALA A 113 8.09 1.46 -9.01
C ALA A 113 6.96 0.41 -8.95
N LYS A 114 7.07 -0.60 -9.81
CA LYS A 114 6.12 -1.72 -9.84
C LYS A 114 6.74 -2.93 -9.18
N MET A 115 6.00 -3.56 -8.28
CA MET A 115 6.39 -4.79 -7.60
C MET A 115 5.36 -5.88 -7.90
N PHE A 116 5.81 -7.12 -8.06
CA PHE A 116 4.94 -8.28 -8.22
C PHE A 116 5.12 -9.20 -7.03
N GLN A 117 4.02 -9.51 -6.33
CA GLN A 117 4.03 -10.46 -5.21
C GLN A 117 2.92 -11.48 -5.38
N ASP A 118 3.18 -12.72 -5.00
CA ASP A 118 2.10 -13.69 -4.83
C ASP A 118 1.10 -13.17 -3.77
N ARG A 119 -0.17 -13.56 -3.89
CA ARG A 119 -1.16 -13.19 -2.88
C ARG A 119 -0.86 -13.95 -1.58
N TYR A 120 -0.57 -13.21 -0.52
CA TYR A 120 -0.39 -13.73 0.84
C TYR A 120 -1.58 -13.30 1.73
N GLY A 121 -1.99 -14.16 2.65
CA GLY A 121 -3.17 -13.96 3.50
C GLY A 121 -4.49 -14.31 2.80
N VAL A 122 -5.41 -14.91 3.56
CA VAL A 122 -6.71 -15.42 3.09
C VAL A 122 -7.67 -14.25 2.87
#